data_AF-A0A1Q6RQC5-F1
#
_entry.id   AF-A0A1Q6RQC5-F1
#
_cell.length_a   1.000
_cell.length_b   1.000
_cell.length_c   1.000
_cell.angle_alpha   90.00
_cell.angle_beta   90.00
_cell.angle_gamma   90.00
#
_symmetry.space_group_name_H-M   'P 1'
#
loop_
_entity.id
_entity.type
_entity.pdbx_description
1 polymer ?
#
loop_
_entity_poly.entity_id
_entity_poly.type
_entity_poly.pdbx_seq_one_letter_code
_entity_poly.pdbx_strand_id
1 'polypeptide(L)'
;MKFKRKFRGYSTTEVDKYVSESEQRLQEVTTASIQKDERIDSLNAEVERLNAELSEQNKKREMINEALCAAVDRAKQIDEQSEARYRSEMERLKVFHEKWCEHYKKLVEAYPLDDDMIALGKFTREMSEALSEPQKQFEEETARLTQKKRLGYIEIDADGEEEDETDDFDPAASIREYLASQPQDVVKKRAKKKSNKRSKSYRTGIARVSPALSRPSESGFDFEEALNPTEDLADIMKDLGLLED
;
A
#
# COMPACT_ATOMS: atom_id res chain seq x y z
N MET A 1 -1.87 -62.54 37.58
CA MET A 1 -3.13 -63.27 37.31
C MET A 1 -2.96 -64.72 37.72
N LYS A 2 -3.92 -65.32 38.42
CA LYS A 2 -3.91 -66.74 38.80
C LYS A 2 -5.23 -67.36 38.34
N PHE A 3 -5.18 -68.27 37.35
CA PHE A 3 -6.34 -69.01 36.86
C PHE A 3 -6.63 -70.22 37.77
N LYS A 4 -7.90 -70.59 37.92
CA LYS A 4 -8.25 -71.80 38.67
C LYS A 4 -7.71 -73.04 37.96
N ARG A 5 -7.11 -73.95 38.73
CA ARG A 5 -6.61 -75.25 38.23
C ARG A 5 -7.72 -76.30 38.28
N LYS A 6 -7.89 -77.04 37.19
CA LYS A 6 -8.74 -78.22 37.06
C LYS A 6 -7.86 -79.44 36.76
N PHE A 7 -8.43 -80.65 36.79
CA PHE A 7 -7.68 -81.87 36.48
C PHE A 7 -6.98 -81.74 35.12
N ARG A 8 -5.65 -81.88 35.12
CA ARG A 8 -4.76 -81.68 33.94
C ARG A 8 -4.73 -80.25 33.35
N GLY A 9 -4.89 -79.18 34.12
CA GLY A 9 -4.55 -77.83 33.64
C GLY A 9 -5.25 -76.66 34.31
N TYR A 10 -5.30 -75.52 33.61
CA TYR A 10 -6.12 -74.36 33.99
C TYR A 10 -7.54 -74.49 33.43
N SER A 11 -8.51 -73.82 34.05
CA SER A 11 -9.88 -73.79 33.53
C SER A 11 -9.93 -73.06 32.19
N THR A 12 -10.17 -73.80 31.10
CA THR A 12 -10.28 -73.28 29.73
C THR A 12 -11.19 -72.07 29.65
N THR A 13 -12.38 -72.15 30.26
CA THR A 13 -13.35 -71.04 30.29
C THR A 13 -12.85 -69.74 30.92
N GLU A 14 -11.99 -69.80 31.95
CA GLU A 14 -11.42 -68.59 32.57
C GLU A 14 -10.29 -68.01 31.73
N VAL A 15 -9.51 -68.88 31.07
CA VAL A 15 -8.44 -68.48 30.15
C VAL A 15 -9.03 -67.91 28.87
N ASP A 16 -10.01 -68.55 28.26
CA ASP A 16 -10.69 -68.10 27.03
C ASP A 16 -11.37 -66.75 27.24
N LYS A 17 -12.03 -66.56 28.40
CA LYS A 17 -12.61 -65.27 28.76
C LYS A 17 -11.54 -64.18 28.89
N TYR A 18 -10.42 -64.48 29.54
CA TYR A 18 -9.31 -63.54 29.67
C TYR A 18 -8.65 -63.22 28.32
N VAL A 19 -8.45 -64.23 27.47
CA VAL A 19 -7.91 -64.06 26.11
C VAL A 19 -8.83 -63.17 25.31
N SER A 20 -10.13 -63.45 25.28
CA SER A 20 -11.13 -62.63 24.59
C SER A 20 -11.18 -61.20 25.11
N GLU A 21 -11.17 -60.98 26.43
CA GLU A 21 -11.10 -59.63 27.00
C GLU A 21 -9.78 -58.92 26.67
N SER A 22 -8.66 -59.66 26.57
CA SER A 22 -7.37 -59.10 26.21
C SER A 22 -7.29 -58.71 24.73
N GLU A 23 -7.86 -59.55 23.86
CA GLU A 23 -7.98 -59.29 22.42
C GLU A 23 -8.89 -58.10 22.17
N GLN A 24 -10.00 -57.99 22.89
CA GLN A 24 -10.92 -56.86 22.80
C GLN A 24 -10.24 -55.55 23.23
N ARG A 25 -9.51 -55.55 24.35
CA ARG A 25 -8.71 -54.38 24.78
C ARG A 25 -7.65 -54.00 23.77
N LEU A 26 -6.97 -54.97 23.17
CA LEU A 26 -5.99 -54.72 22.11
C LEU A 26 -6.66 -54.09 20.88
N GLN A 27 -7.79 -54.62 20.43
CA GLN A 27 -8.56 -54.06 19.32
C GLN A 27 -9.03 -52.63 19.60
N GLU A 28 -9.51 -52.34 20.82
CA GLU A 28 -9.90 -51.00 21.24
C GLU A 28 -8.71 -50.02 21.20
N VAL A 29 -7.55 -50.43 21.71
CA VAL A 29 -6.34 -49.59 21.66
C VAL A 29 -5.87 -49.37 20.22
N THR A 30 -5.88 -50.41 19.39
CA THR A 30 -5.48 -50.31 17.98
C THR A 30 -6.42 -49.38 17.21
N THR A 31 -7.74 -49.53 17.37
CA THR A 31 -8.72 -48.65 16.71
C THR A 31 -8.60 -47.20 17.18
N ALA A 32 -8.40 -46.97 18.49
CA ALA A 32 -8.16 -45.62 19.02
C ALA A 32 -6.84 -45.00 18.54
N SER A 33 -5.80 -45.82 18.30
CA SER A 33 -4.55 -45.35 17.71
C SER A 33 -4.76 -44.92 16.26
N ILE A 34 -5.41 -45.77 15.44
CA ILE A 34 -5.70 -45.47 14.04
C ILE A 34 -6.49 -44.16 13.91
N GLN A 35 -7.52 -43.96 14.74
CA GLN A 35 -8.30 -42.71 14.73
C GLN A 35 -7.46 -41.47 15.06
N LYS A 36 -6.47 -41.60 15.95
CA LYS A 36 -5.56 -40.50 16.28
C LYS A 36 -4.61 -40.22 15.12
N ASP A 37 -4.07 -41.26 14.49
CA ASP A 37 -3.16 -41.13 13.35
C ASP A 37 -3.90 -40.47 12.17
N GLU A 38 -5.12 -40.92 11.85
CA GLU A 38 -5.99 -40.27 10.84
C GLU A 38 -6.25 -38.79 11.16
N ARG A 39 -6.45 -38.46 12.45
CA ARG A 39 -6.64 -37.07 12.87
C ARG A 39 -5.36 -36.26 12.69
N ILE A 40 -4.21 -36.80 13.05
CA ILE A 40 -2.90 -36.17 12.87
C ILE A 40 -2.66 -35.90 11.39
N ASP A 41 -2.89 -36.89 10.53
CA ASP A 41 -2.74 -36.75 9.08
C ASP A 41 -3.66 -35.66 8.52
N SER A 42 -4.92 -35.62 8.97
CA SER A 42 -5.86 -34.56 8.56
C SER A 42 -5.40 -33.15 8.99
N LEU A 43 -4.82 -33.03 10.18
CA LEU A 43 -4.33 -31.75 10.69
C LEU A 43 -3.04 -31.32 10.00
N ASN A 44 -2.13 -32.27 9.71
CA ASN A 44 -0.92 -32.01 8.96
C ASN A 44 -1.26 -31.54 7.53
N ALA A 45 -2.20 -32.21 6.85
CA ALA A 45 -2.65 -31.79 5.53
C ALA A 45 -3.25 -30.37 5.55
N GLU A 46 -4.01 -30.01 6.58
CA GLU A 46 -4.56 -28.65 6.72
C GLU A 46 -3.46 -27.61 7.01
N VAL A 47 -2.45 -27.96 7.82
CA VAL A 47 -1.30 -27.08 8.07
C VAL A 47 -0.51 -26.84 6.79
N GLU A 48 -0.26 -27.88 6.01
CA GLU A 48 0.40 -27.76 4.70
C GLU A 48 -0.41 -26.89 3.75
N ARG A 49 -1.73 -27.09 3.67
CA ARG A 49 -2.64 -26.28 2.86
C ARG A 49 -2.60 -24.80 3.27
N LEU A 50 -2.72 -24.51 4.56
CA LEU A 50 -2.70 -23.14 5.08
C LEU A 50 -1.34 -22.47 4.87
N ASN A 51 -0.24 -23.21 5.00
CA ASN A 51 1.09 -22.68 4.72
C ASN A 51 1.29 -22.38 3.23
N ALA A 52 0.77 -23.23 2.34
CA ALA A 52 0.79 -22.98 0.90
C ALA A 52 -0.03 -21.71 0.54
N GLU A 53 -1.22 -21.58 1.12
CA GLU A 53 -2.08 -20.40 0.95
C GLU A 53 -1.42 -19.13 1.49
N LEU A 54 -0.77 -19.18 2.66
CA LEU A 54 0.01 -18.06 3.19
C LEU A 54 1.18 -17.67 2.28
N SER A 55 1.90 -18.65 1.74
CA SER A 55 3.01 -18.38 0.80
C SER A 55 2.51 -17.70 -0.46
N GLU A 56 1.39 -18.16 -1.04
CA GLU A 56 0.79 -17.55 -2.21
C GLU A 56 0.32 -16.11 -1.94
N GLN A 57 -0.34 -15.88 -0.80
CA GLN A 57 -0.77 -14.55 -0.40
C GLN A 57 0.41 -13.59 -0.17
N ASN A 58 1.52 -14.08 0.37
CA ASN A 58 2.74 -13.28 0.53
C ASN A 58 3.35 -12.90 -0.82
N LYS A 59 3.43 -13.83 -1.78
CA LYS A 59 3.87 -13.52 -3.15
C LYS A 59 2.99 -12.46 -3.81
N LYS A 60 1.67 -12.56 -3.66
CA LYS A 60 0.74 -11.53 -4.17
C LYS A 60 0.98 -10.17 -3.51
N ARG A 61 1.23 -10.14 -2.19
CA ARG A 61 1.57 -8.89 -1.47
C ARG A 61 2.88 -8.29 -1.97
N GLU A 62 3.90 -9.11 -2.22
CA GLU A 62 5.18 -8.65 -2.77
C GLU A 62 4.99 -8.03 -4.15
N MET A 63 4.25 -8.69 -5.05
CA MET A 63 3.94 -8.15 -6.38
C MET A 63 3.17 -6.83 -6.32
N ILE A 64 2.20 -6.72 -5.41
CA ILE A 64 1.44 -5.48 -5.21
C ILE A 64 2.37 -4.37 -4.72
N ASN A 65 3.23 -4.65 -3.74
CA ASN A 65 4.17 -3.67 -3.21
C ASN A 65 5.15 -3.21 -4.29
N GLU A 66 5.68 -4.13 -5.09
CA GLU A 66 6.57 -3.81 -6.21
C GLU A 66 5.86 -2.93 -7.25
N ALA A 67 4.62 -3.27 -7.61
CA ALA A 67 3.81 -2.46 -8.51
C ALA A 67 3.53 -1.06 -7.95
N LEU A 68 3.29 -0.94 -6.63
CA LEU A 68 3.10 0.36 -5.97
C LEU A 68 4.38 1.20 -5.97
N CYS A 69 5.53 0.61 -5.66
CA CYS A 69 6.81 1.30 -5.74
C CYS A 69 7.10 1.77 -7.17
N ALA A 70 6.94 0.88 -8.16
CA ALA A 70 7.14 1.23 -9.56
C ALA A 70 6.16 2.30 -10.05
N ALA A 71 4.91 2.29 -9.59
CA ALA A 71 3.93 3.33 -9.92
C ALA A 71 4.32 4.69 -9.31
N VAL A 72 4.81 4.71 -8.08
CA VAL A 72 5.30 5.92 -7.40
C VAL A 72 6.54 6.46 -8.12
N ASP A 73 7.49 5.60 -8.47
CA ASP A 73 8.70 6.02 -9.18
C ASP A 73 8.36 6.55 -10.58
N ARG A 74 7.41 5.92 -11.27
CA ARG A 74 6.93 6.39 -12.58
C ARG A 74 6.17 7.72 -12.47
N ALA A 75 5.41 7.94 -11.40
CA ALA A 75 4.75 9.21 -11.15
C ALA A 75 5.79 10.33 -10.94
N LYS A 76 6.79 10.11 -10.09
CA LYS A 76 7.91 11.06 -9.89
C LYS A 76 8.64 11.35 -11.20
N GLN A 77 8.90 10.32 -12.00
CA GLN A 77 9.55 10.50 -13.30
C GLN A 77 8.71 11.34 -14.27
N ILE A 78 7.38 11.17 -14.27
CA ILE A 78 6.48 11.99 -15.09
C ILE A 78 6.50 13.45 -14.62
N ASP A 79 6.48 13.68 -13.30
CA ASP A 79 6.53 15.03 -12.74
C ASP A 79 7.84 15.73 -13.13
N GLU A 80 9.00 15.10 -12.88
CA GLU A 80 10.32 15.61 -13.26
C GLU A 80 10.42 15.87 -14.77
N GLN A 81 9.91 14.94 -15.60
CA GLN A 81 9.90 15.12 -17.04
C GLN A 81 9.01 16.29 -17.46
N SER A 82 7.84 16.45 -16.84
CA SER A 82 6.92 17.54 -17.13
C SER A 82 7.54 18.88 -16.79
N GLU A 83 8.17 19.01 -15.61
CA GLU A 83 8.88 20.21 -15.17
C GLU A 83 10.02 20.57 -16.13
N ALA A 84 10.83 19.58 -16.52
CA ALA A 84 11.91 19.79 -17.48
C ALA A 84 11.40 20.27 -18.85
N ARG A 85 10.26 19.73 -19.31
CA ARG A 85 9.61 20.17 -20.55
C ARG A 85 9.10 21.60 -20.43
N TYR A 86 8.36 21.93 -19.36
CA TYR A 86 7.86 23.29 -19.13
C TYR A 86 9.00 24.29 -19.06
N ARG A 87 10.09 23.96 -18.35
CA ARG A 87 11.28 24.80 -18.27
C ARG A 87 11.90 25.06 -19.65
N SER A 88 12.09 24.01 -20.45
CA SER A 88 12.67 24.16 -21.79
C SER A 88 11.80 25.00 -22.73
N GLU A 89 10.48 24.78 -22.73
CA GLU A 89 9.57 25.60 -23.55
C GLU A 89 9.51 27.05 -23.05
N MET A 90 9.57 27.28 -21.74
CA MET A 90 9.64 28.62 -21.16
C MET A 90 10.92 29.36 -21.59
N GLU A 91 12.06 28.69 -21.57
CA GLU A 91 13.34 29.24 -22.05
C GLU A 91 13.27 29.57 -23.55
N ARG A 92 12.68 28.69 -24.37
CA ARG A 92 12.47 28.97 -25.80
C ARG A 92 11.57 30.18 -26.02
N LEU A 93 10.50 30.31 -25.23
CA LEU A 93 9.55 31.41 -25.34
C LEU A 93 10.19 32.75 -24.96
N LYS A 94 11.09 32.77 -23.98
CA LYS A 94 11.90 33.95 -23.65
C LYS A 94 12.83 34.35 -24.78
N VAL A 95 13.57 33.40 -25.35
CA VAL A 95 14.46 33.67 -26.49
C VAL A 95 13.66 34.19 -27.70
N PHE A 96 12.47 33.62 -27.93
CA PHE A 96 11.55 34.12 -28.96
C PHE A 96 11.12 35.57 -28.66
N HIS A 97 10.68 35.86 -27.43
CA HIS A 97 10.26 37.19 -27.02
C HIS A 97 11.37 38.23 -27.13
N GLU A 98 12.60 37.89 -26.77
CA GLU A 98 13.77 38.77 -26.94
C GLU A 98 13.99 39.13 -28.42
N LYS A 99 14.01 38.12 -29.30
CA LYS A 99 14.11 38.35 -30.74
C LYS A 99 12.94 39.18 -31.27
N TRP A 100 11.72 38.89 -30.81
CA TRP A 100 10.53 39.64 -31.17
C TRP A 100 10.66 41.12 -30.78
N CYS A 101 11.18 41.40 -29.59
CA CYS A 101 11.43 42.76 -29.13
C CYS A 101 12.49 43.48 -29.98
N GLU A 102 13.56 42.78 -30.38
CA GLU A 102 14.55 43.34 -31.31
C GLU A 102 13.95 43.68 -32.67
N HIS A 103 13.10 42.81 -33.21
CA HIS A 103 12.38 43.06 -34.46
C HIS A 103 11.39 44.23 -34.32
N TYR A 104 10.64 44.28 -33.22
CA TYR A 104 9.71 45.36 -32.93
C TYR A 104 10.41 46.72 -32.81
N LYS A 105 11.57 46.78 -32.13
CA LYS A 105 12.39 48.01 -32.06
C LYS A 105 12.76 48.53 -33.45
N LYS A 106 13.24 47.65 -34.33
CA LYS A 106 13.55 48.00 -35.73
C LYS A 106 12.33 48.49 -36.50
N LEU A 107 11.15 47.93 -36.22
CA LEU A 107 9.90 48.32 -36.87
C LEU A 107 9.45 49.72 -36.43
N VAL A 108 9.54 50.01 -35.13
CA VAL A 108 9.23 51.34 -34.55
C VAL A 108 10.20 52.42 -35.03
N GLU A 109 11.46 52.08 -35.29
CA GLU A 109 12.44 53.03 -35.87
C GLU A 109 12.18 53.32 -37.35
N ALA A 110 11.67 52.33 -38.11
CA ALA A 110 11.47 52.43 -39.55
C ALA A 110 10.13 53.04 -39.97
N TYR A 111 9.12 53.01 -39.10
CA TYR A 111 7.75 53.44 -39.42
C TYR A 111 7.19 54.37 -38.33
N PRO A 112 6.36 55.36 -38.72
CA PRO A 112 5.69 56.24 -37.76
C PRO A 112 4.73 55.44 -36.87
N LEU A 113 4.56 55.87 -35.61
CA LEU A 113 3.62 55.25 -34.67
C LEU A 113 2.18 55.45 -35.15
N ASP A 114 1.62 54.41 -35.72
CA ASP A 114 0.19 54.25 -36.00
C ASP A 114 -0.51 53.50 -34.86
N ASP A 115 -1.85 53.42 -34.93
CA ASP A 115 -2.68 52.77 -33.91
C ASP A 115 -2.36 51.25 -33.79
N ASP A 116 -1.95 50.63 -34.91
CA ASP A 116 -1.53 49.23 -34.98
C ASP A 116 -0.18 49.00 -34.28
N MET A 117 0.78 49.92 -34.39
CA MET A 117 2.04 49.90 -33.64
C MET A 117 1.83 50.13 -32.16
N ILE A 118 0.87 50.98 -31.77
CA ILE A 118 0.49 51.15 -30.36
C ILE A 118 -0.11 49.85 -29.82
N ALA A 119 -0.97 49.16 -30.58
CA ALA A 119 -1.52 47.86 -30.21
C ALA A 119 -0.42 46.79 -30.07
N LEU A 120 0.55 46.77 -30.99
CA LEU A 120 1.68 45.85 -30.95
C LEU A 120 2.61 46.11 -29.75
N GLY A 121 2.78 47.37 -29.35
CA GLY A 121 3.48 47.74 -28.12
C GLY A 121 2.78 47.25 -26.86
N LYS A 122 1.44 47.31 -26.81
CA LYS A 122 0.64 46.76 -25.70
C LYS A 122 0.81 45.23 -25.61
N PHE A 123 0.69 44.53 -26.74
CA PHE A 123 0.90 43.08 -26.81
C PHE A 123 2.31 42.68 -26.33
N THR A 124 3.35 43.40 -26.77
CA THR A 124 4.73 43.13 -26.36
C THR A 124 4.91 43.32 -24.85
N ARG A 125 4.22 44.30 -24.25
CA ARG A 125 4.24 44.52 -22.79
C ARG A 125 3.50 43.42 -22.03
N GLU A 126 2.32 43.01 -22.50
CA GLU A 126 1.55 41.91 -21.94
C GLU A 126 2.34 40.59 -22.01
N MET A 127 3.05 40.34 -23.11
CA MET A 127 3.90 39.15 -23.26
C MET A 127 5.11 39.19 -22.30
N SER A 128 5.71 40.37 -22.09
CA SER A 128 6.77 40.55 -21.08
C SER A 128 6.27 40.28 -19.65
N GLU A 129 5.06 40.74 -19.33
CA GLU A 129 4.43 40.55 -18.02
C GLU A 129 4.08 39.07 -17.79
N ALA A 130 3.44 38.43 -18.77
CA ALA A 130 3.09 37.01 -18.73
C ALA A 130 4.30 36.08 -18.63
N LEU A 131 5.47 36.48 -19.14
CA LEU A 131 6.72 35.73 -18.99
C LEU A 131 7.44 36.04 -17.67
N SER A 132 7.12 37.14 -16.99
CA SER A 132 7.70 37.52 -15.70
C SER A 132 6.93 36.96 -14.50
N GLU A 133 5.61 36.80 -14.59
CA GLU A 133 4.78 36.34 -13.47
C GLU A 133 5.06 34.89 -13.03
N PRO A 134 5.16 33.89 -13.94
CA PRO A 134 5.46 32.52 -13.55
C PRO A 134 6.81 32.39 -12.85
N GLN A 135 7.77 33.24 -13.24
CA GLN A 135 9.09 33.33 -12.65
C GLN A 135 9.01 33.74 -11.18
N LYS A 136 8.27 34.81 -10.89
CA LYS A 136 8.09 35.33 -9.53
C LYS A 136 7.31 34.37 -8.65
N GLN A 137 6.24 33.77 -9.19
CA GLN A 137 5.44 32.78 -8.47
C GLN A 137 6.27 31.54 -8.10
N PHE A 138 7.14 31.08 -8.99
CA PHE A 138 8.05 29.97 -8.71
C PHE A 138 9.09 30.34 -7.63
N GLU A 139 9.69 31.52 -7.72
CA GLU A 139 10.64 32.01 -6.71
C GLU A 139 9.99 32.20 -5.32
N GLU A 140 8.76 32.71 -5.28
CA GLU A 140 7.99 32.87 -4.04
C GLU A 140 7.56 31.53 -3.43
N GLU A 141 7.11 30.57 -4.25
CA GLU A 141 6.68 29.25 -3.77
C GLU A 141 7.88 28.39 -3.35
N THR A 142 9.01 28.45 -4.06
CA THR A 142 10.27 27.81 -3.61
C THR A 142 10.79 28.44 -2.32
N ALA A 143 10.72 29.76 -2.16
CA ALA A 143 11.06 30.43 -0.90
C ALA A 143 10.13 30.04 0.26
N ARG A 144 8.82 29.87 0.00
CA ARG A 144 7.84 29.39 0.98
C ARG A 144 8.10 27.92 1.36
N LEU A 145 8.42 27.08 0.39
CA LEU A 145 8.66 25.65 0.60
C LEU A 145 9.97 25.39 1.34
N THR A 146 11.02 26.16 1.06
CA THR A 146 12.32 26.11 1.78
C THR A 146 12.29 26.79 3.15
N GLN A 147 11.20 27.48 3.49
CA GLN A 147 11.06 28.10 4.80
C GLN A 147 10.82 27.02 5.87
N LYS A 148 11.75 26.89 6.83
CA LYS A 148 11.67 25.97 7.97
C LYS A 148 10.30 26.04 8.64
N LYS A 149 9.59 24.90 8.70
CA LYS A 149 8.27 24.83 9.34
C LYS A 149 8.47 24.56 10.83
N ARG A 150 7.87 25.37 11.70
CA ARG A 150 7.91 25.15 13.16
C ARG A 150 6.68 24.38 13.61
N LEU A 151 6.89 23.25 14.28
CA LEU A 151 5.84 22.53 14.99
C LEU A 151 6.11 22.61 16.49
N GLY A 152 5.41 23.53 17.17
CA GLY A 152 5.71 23.84 18.58
C GLY A 152 7.09 24.48 18.74
N TYR A 153 7.98 23.87 19.52
CA TYR A 153 9.36 24.35 19.72
C TYR A 153 10.36 23.76 18.73
N ILE A 154 9.96 22.77 17.94
CA ILE A 154 10.85 22.02 17.05
C ILE A 154 10.83 22.68 15.67
N GLU A 155 12.02 22.99 15.16
CA GLU A 155 12.24 23.44 13.79
C GLU A 155 12.36 22.19 12.92
N ILE A 156 11.51 22.08 11.89
CA ILE A 156 11.50 20.98 10.93
C ILE A 156 11.95 21.58 9.60
N ASP A 157 13.06 21.07 9.08
CA ASP A 157 13.53 21.40 7.74
C ASP A 157 12.56 20.81 6.70
N ALA A 158 12.23 21.57 5.67
CA ALA A 158 11.17 21.23 4.72
C ALA A 158 11.67 20.26 3.63
N ASP A 159 12.95 20.33 3.37
CA ASP A 159 13.83 19.45 2.65
C ASP A 159 14.47 18.53 3.68
N GLY A 160 13.82 17.38 3.91
CA GLY A 160 14.42 16.31 4.69
C GLY A 160 15.67 15.81 3.98
N GLU A 161 16.83 16.40 4.28
CA GLU A 161 17.97 15.56 4.54
C GLU A 161 17.55 14.70 5.73
N GLU A 162 17.25 13.43 5.45
CA GLU A 162 17.33 12.40 6.48
C GLU A 162 18.80 12.39 6.91
N GLU A 163 19.17 13.30 7.81
CA GLU A 163 20.24 12.98 8.73
C GLU A 163 19.74 11.72 9.45
N ASP A 164 20.31 10.59 9.05
CA ASP A 164 20.25 9.29 9.72
C ASP A 164 20.83 9.37 11.15
N GLU A 165 20.58 10.45 11.89
CA GLU A 165 20.45 10.37 13.33
C GLU A 165 19.08 9.76 13.62
N THR A 166 18.98 8.45 13.37
CA THR A 166 18.11 7.60 14.17
C THR A 166 18.63 7.65 15.60
N ASP A 167 18.37 8.77 16.27
CA ASP A 167 18.43 8.85 17.72
C ASP A 167 17.43 7.79 18.17
N ASP A 168 17.94 6.64 18.64
CA ASP A 168 17.23 5.38 18.87
C ASP A 168 15.91 5.61 19.61
N PHE A 169 14.86 5.97 18.85
CA PHE A 169 13.56 6.25 19.40
C PHE A 169 12.93 4.89 19.69
N ASP A 170 13.26 4.35 20.87
CA ASP A 170 12.58 3.22 21.48
C ASP A 170 11.46 3.77 22.36
N PRO A 171 10.25 3.99 21.80
CA PRO A 171 9.10 4.43 22.58
C PRO A 171 8.78 3.44 23.70
N ALA A 172 9.14 2.16 23.58
CA ALA A 172 8.95 1.20 24.64
C ALA A 172 9.91 1.44 25.81
N ALA A 173 11.16 1.86 25.57
CA ALA A 173 12.09 2.25 26.64
C ALA A 173 11.59 3.50 27.37
N SER A 174 11.17 4.53 26.62
CA SER A 174 10.61 5.75 27.20
C SER A 174 9.34 5.49 28.02
N ILE A 175 8.46 4.61 27.54
CA ILE A 175 7.26 4.20 28.28
C ILE A 175 7.63 3.38 29.52
N ARG A 176 8.64 2.50 29.45
CA ARG A 176 9.12 1.71 30.60
C ARG A 176 9.69 2.62 31.70
N GLU A 177 10.49 3.61 31.34
CA GLU A 177 11.05 4.59 32.26
C GLU A 177 9.96 5.47 32.90
N TYR A 178 9.01 5.94 32.11
CA TYR A 178 7.85 6.69 32.61
C TYR A 178 6.97 5.85 33.55
N LEU A 179 6.76 4.57 33.25
CA LEU A 179 6.01 3.66 34.13
C LEU A 179 6.80 3.28 35.39
N ALA A 180 8.13 3.25 35.34
CA ALA A 180 8.99 2.97 36.49
C ALA A 180 9.10 4.17 37.45
N SER A 181 9.06 5.39 36.92
CA SER A 181 9.07 6.64 37.71
C SER A 181 7.73 6.97 38.37
N GLN A 182 6.65 6.25 38.01
CA GLN A 182 5.37 6.35 38.69
C GLN A 182 5.41 5.63 40.06
N PRO A 183 5.01 6.29 41.17
CA PRO A 183 4.92 5.64 42.47
C PRO A 183 3.96 4.44 42.42
N GLN A 184 4.44 3.28 42.89
CA GLN A 184 3.81 1.95 42.79
C GLN A 184 2.37 1.83 43.37
N ASP A 185 1.89 2.85 44.08
CA ASP A 185 0.56 2.84 44.70
C ASP A 185 -0.60 3.16 43.74
N VAL A 186 -0.32 3.67 42.53
CA VAL A 186 -1.37 4.04 41.57
C VAL A 186 -1.75 2.88 40.63
N VAL A 187 -0.82 1.97 40.33
CA VAL A 187 -1.02 0.88 39.35
C VAL A 187 -1.97 -0.20 39.89
N LYS A 188 -1.91 -0.51 41.19
CA LYS A 188 -2.78 -1.52 41.82
C LYS A 188 -4.26 -1.11 41.89
N LYS A 189 -4.58 0.19 41.79
CA LYS A 189 -5.98 0.66 41.84
C LYS A 189 -6.69 0.62 40.47
N ARG A 190 -5.96 0.61 39.35
CA ARG A 190 -6.58 0.62 38.00
C ARG A 190 -6.86 -0.76 37.42
N ALA A 191 -6.15 -1.81 37.85
CA ALA A 191 -6.32 -3.18 37.34
C ALA A 191 -7.66 -3.86 37.73
N LYS A 192 -8.44 -3.31 38.69
CA LYS A 192 -9.71 -3.90 39.14
C LYS A 192 -10.97 -3.40 38.41
N LYS A 193 -10.86 -2.50 37.41
CA LYS A 193 -12.05 -1.99 36.72
C LYS A 193 -11.93 -2.18 35.21
N LYS A 194 -12.77 -3.08 34.69
CA LYS A 194 -13.11 -3.33 33.28
C LYS A 194 -12.28 -4.42 32.57
N SER A 195 -12.49 -5.67 32.94
CA SER A 195 -12.70 -6.68 31.91
C SER A 195 -14.14 -6.53 31.38
N ASN A 196 -14.38 -6.99 30.15
CA ASN A 196 -15.62 -6.98 29.38
C ASN A 196 -15.96 -5.72 28.54
N LYS A 197 -16.25 -5.99 27.26
CA LYS A 197 -16.56 -5.10 26.12
C LYS A 197 -15.37 -4.38 25.47
N ARG A 198 -14.65 -5.03 24.54
CA ARG A 198 -14.10 -4.36 23.33
C ARG A 198 -13.54 -5.25 22.20
N SER A 199 -13.82 -6.54 22.16
CA SER A 199 -13.30 -7.43 21.11
C SER A 199 -14.28 -7.74 19.95
N LYS A 200 -15.23 -6.85 19.63
CA LYS A 200 -16.29 -7.15 18.64
C LYS A 200 -16.52 -6.12 17.52
N SER A 201 -15.55 -5.27 17.18
CA SER A 201 -15.78 -4.18 16.18
C SER A 201 -14.91 -4.21 14.92
N TYR A 202 -13.92 -5.10 14.77
CA TYR A 202 -12.95 -4.98 13.67
C TYR A 202 -13.01 -6.09 12.61
N ARG A 203 -13.92 -7.08 12.75
CA ARG A 203 -14.05 -8.17 11.76
C ARG A 203 -15.15 -7.99 10.71
N THR A 204 -15.99 -6.96 10.81
CA THR A 204 -17.17 -6.80 9.93
C THR A 204 -16.95 -5.90 8.71
N GLY A 205 -15.77 -5.30 8.53
CA GLY A 205 -15.50 -4.36 7.42
C GLY A 205 -14.92 -5.00 6.14
N ILE A 206 -14.23 -6.14 6.24
CA ILE A 206 -13.41 -6.66 5.12
C ILE A 206 -14.18 -7.69 4.27
N ALA A 207 -15.24 -8.32 4.81
CA ALA A 207 -15.95 -9.40 4.14
C ALA A 207 -17.04 -8.96 3.13
N ARG A 208 -17.19 -7.66 2.82
CA ARG A 208 -18.27 -7.16 1.92
C ARG A 208 -17.79 -6.58 0.59
N VAL A 209 -16.49 -6.54 0.31
CA VAL A 209 -15.97 -5.87 -0.90
C VAL A 209 -15.77 -6.83 -2.08
N SER A 210 -15.62 -8.14 -1.83
CA SER A 210 -15.20 -9.09 -2.87
C SER A 210 -16.24 -9.45 -3.95
N PRO A 211 -17.57 -9.47 -3.72
CA PRO A 211 -18.51 -9.82 -4.79
C PRO A 211 -18.96 -8.62 -5.66
N ALA A 212 -18.63 -7.39 -5.27
CA ALA A 212 -19.14 -6.17 -5.89
C ALA A 212 -18.27 -5.66 -7.06
N LEU A 213 -17.05 -6.18 -7.20
CA LEU A 213 -16.10 -5.77 -8.25
C LEU A 213 -16.21 -6.61 -9.53
N SER A 214 -17.01 -7.69 -9.55
CA SER A 214 -17.21 -8.56 -10.72
C SER A 214 -18.58 -8.39 -11.38
N ARG A 215 -19.30 -7.30 -11.08
CA ARG A 215 -20.53 -6.96 -11.79
C ARG A 215 -20.28 -5.69 -12.59
N PRO A 216 -20.67 -5.64 -13.89
CA PRO A 216 -20.66 -4.42 -14.65
C PRO A 216 -21.42 -3.34 -13.87
N SER A 217 -20.79 -2.19 -13.70
CA SER A 217 -21.44 -1.01 -13.16
C SER A 217 -22.65 -0.62 -14.04
N GLU A 218 -23.62 0.15 -13.52
CA GLU A 218 -24.76 0.64 -14.34
C GLU A 218 -24.29 1.44 -15.58
N SER A 219 -23.04 1.90 -15.61
CA SER A 219 -22.39 2.54 -16.76
C SER A 219 -21.74 1.58 -17.75
N GLY A 220 -21.88 0.26 -17.59
CA GLY A 220 -21.29 -0.75 -18.48
C GLY A 220 -19.76 -0.88 -18.37
N PHE A 221 -19.15 -0.25 -17.38
CA PHE A 221 -17.70 -0.30 -17.18
C PHE A 221 -17.34 -1.51 -16.30
N ASP A 222 -16.56 -2.43 -16.87
CA ASP A 222 -15.97 -3.58 -16.17
C ASP A 222 -14.46 -3.34 -15.95
N PHE A 223 -14.06 -3.43 -14.68
CA PHE A 223 -12.68 -3.17 -14.27
C PHE A 223 -11.73 -4.32 -14.65
N GLU A 224 -12.21 -5.56 -14.67
CA GLU A 224 -11.42 -6.72 -15.13
C GLU A 224 -11.10 -6.61 -16.63
N GLU A 225 -12.07 -6.16 -17.43
CA GLU A 225 -11.93 -5.93 -18.87
C GLU A 225 -11.01 -4.72 -19.16
N ALA A 226 -11.07 -3.66 -18.36
CA ALA A 226 -10.16 -2.52 -18.49
C ALA A 226 -8.69 -2.86 -18.16
N LEU A 227 -8.47 -3.81 -17.26
CA LEU A 227 -7.13 -4.31 -16.94
C LEU A 227 -6.59 -5.31 -17.96
N ASN A 228 -7.49 -6.01 -18.67
CA ASN A 228 -7.15 -7.01 -19.69
C ASN A 228 -7.99 -6.76 -20.95
N PRO A 229 -7.69 -5.69 -21.72
CA PRO A 229 -8.47 -5.36 -22.89
C PRO A 229 -8.46 -6.54 -23.87
N THR A 230 -9.64 -7.04 -24.20
CA THR A 230 -9.82 -8.08 -25.23
C THR A 230 -9.89 -7.50 -26.64
N GLU A 231 -10.06 -6.19 -26.74
CA GLU A 231 -10.07 -5.46 -27.99
C GLU A 231 -8.64 -5.16 -28.46
N ASP A 232 -8.43 -5.17 -29.77
CA ASP A 232 -7.14 -4.86 -30.36
C ASP A 232 -6.82 -3.37 -30.14
N LEU A 233 -5.55 -3.06 -29.86
CA LEU A 233 -5.10 -1.69 -29.56
C LEU A 233 -5.45 -0.73 -30.72
N ALA A 234 -5.42 -1.23 -31.95
CA ALA A 234 -5.79 -0.47 -33.13
C ALA A 234 -7.26 -0.03 -33.11
N ASP A 235 -8.16 -0.92 -32.67
CA ASP A 235 -9.60 -0.65 -32.57
C ASP A 235 -9.89 0.33 -31.43
N ILE A 236 -9.23 0.16 -30.27
CA ILE A 236 -9.33 1.09 -29.13
C ILE A 236 -8.87 2.50 -29.51
N MET A 237 -7.76 2.61 -30.24
CA MET A 237 -7.24 3.91 -30.67
C MET A 237 -8.12 4.57 -31.74
N LYS A 238 -8.80 3.78 -32.57
CA LYS A 238 -9.76 4.25 -33.56
C LYS A 238 -11.04 4.77 -32.89
N ASP A 239 -11.58 4.05 -31.91
CA ASP A 239 -12.76 4.49 -31.14
C ASP A 239 -12.49 5.76 -30.33
N LEU A 240 -11.25 5.97 -29.91
CA LEU A 240 -10.80 7.21 -29.26
C LEU A 240 -10.53 8.37 -30.25
N GLY A 241 -10.71 8.16 -31.56
CA GLY A 241 -10.48 9.15 -32.60
C GLY A 241 -9.01 9.54 -32.79
N LEU A 242 -8.08 8.67 -32.36
CA LEU A 242 -6.63 8.88 -32.46
C LEU A 242 -6.06 8.33 -33.78
N LEU A 243 -6.80 7.46 -34.47
CA LEU A 243 -6.54 7.05 -35.85
C LEU A 243 -7.79 7.33 -36.71
N GLU A 244 -7.60 7.98 -37.85
CA GLU A 244 -8.58 7.99 -38.94
C GLU A 244 -8.42 6.69 -39.77
N ASP A 245 -9.52 6.27 -40.42
CA ASP A 245 -9.66 5.02 -41.20
C ASP A 245 -8.48 4.67 -42.13
#